data_AF-A0A7W4CWB4-F1
#
_entry.id   AF-A0A7W4CWB4-F1
#
_cell.length_a   1.000
_cell.length_b   1.000
_cell.length_c   1.000
_cell.angle_alpha   90.00
_cell.angle_beta   90.00
_cell.angle_gamma   90.00
#
_symmetry.space_group_name_H-M   'P 1'
#
loop_
_entity.id
_entity.type
_entity.pdbx_description
1 polymer ?
#
loop_
_entity_poly.entity_id
_entity_poly.type
_entity_poly.pdbx_seq_one_letter_code
_entity_poly.pdbx_strand_id
1 'polypeptide(L)'
;MLADQPSSAVGGRAAPLEIRIHADGEVGADLTAELGGLVATPLADGTLLRGTVVDAAELWGVLHRLHRAGLRLRSLERPCAGPAPDHAGPDSEPPGEPLLARVEVDGHAAGVVSVILGAADVYQNPPSTTLVFRLGTEDALFEVLDTLEDLALTLRGIHVDG
;
A
#
# COMPACT_ATOMS: atom_id res chain seq x y z
N MET A 1 22.24 -38.95 26.44
CA MET A 1 20.82 -39.25 26.13
C MET A 1 20.21 -37.91 25.72
N LEU A 2 20.18 -37.63 24.41
CA LEU A 2 19.55 -36.43 23.85
C LEU A 2 18.07 -36.76 23.61
N ALA A 3 17.17 -35.98 24.20
CA ALA A 3 15.77 -35.89 23.82
C ALA A 3 15.44 -34.38 23.87
N ASP A 4 15.47 -33.74 22.70
CA ASP A 4 14.27 -33.43 21.91
C ASP A 4 13.48 -32.30 22.57
N GLN A 5 13.93 -31.06 22.29
CA GLN A 5 13.11 -29.89 22.54
C GLN A 5 12.03 -29.85 21.45
N PRO A 6 10.75 -29.63 21.80
CA PRO A 6 9.71 -29.46 20.81
C PRO A 6 10.00 -28.18 20.02
N SER A 7 10.40 -28.39 18.76
CA SER A 7 10.38 -27.42 17.70
C SER A 7 8.92 -27.06 17.39
N SER A 8 8.26 -26.32 18.29
CA SER A 8 6.94 -25.76 18.02
C SER A 8 7.10 -24.58 17.07
N ALA A 9 6.74 -24.84 15.82
CA ALA A 9 6.71 -23.94 14.70
C ALA A 9 6.34 -22.50 15.08
N VAL A 10 7.18 -21.56 14.63
CA VAL A 10 6.80 -20.21 14.25
C VAL A 10 5.62 -20.33 13.29
N GLY A 11 4.42 -20.26 13.85
CA GLY A 11 3.17 -20.05 13.14
C GLY A 11 2.59 -18.75 13.67
N GLY A 12 3.34 -17.65 13.52
CA GLY A 12 2.79 -16.32 13.69
C GLY A 12 1.70 -16.19 12.63
N ARG A 13 0.46 -16.51 13.02
CA ARG A 13 -0.70 -16.40 12.16
C ARG A 13 -0.80 -14.92 11.84
N ALA A 14 -0.31 -14.51 10.67
CA ALA A 14 -0.41 -13.14 10.21
C ALA A 14 -1.88 -12.76 10.35
N ALA A 15 -2.15 -11.75 11.19
CA ALA A 15 -3.51 -11.32 11.41
C ALA A 15 -4.04 -10.78 10.08
N PRO A 16 -5.27 -11.13 9.68
CA PRO A 16 -5.84 -10.60 8.45
C PRO A 16 -5.84 -9.06 8.52
N LEU A 17 -5.43 -8.44 7.43
CA LEU A 17 -5.26 -7.00 7.30
C LEU A 17 -6.47 -6.44 6.59
N GLU A 18 -7.30 -5.65 7.28
CA GLU A 18 -8.32 -4.87 6.59
C GLU A 18 -7.61 -3.82 5.73
N ILE A 19 -8.00 -3.75 4.45
CA ILE A 19 -7.49 -2.81 3.47
C ILE A 19 -8.63 -2.08 2.77
N ARG A 20 -8.36 -0.84 2.38
CA ARG A 20 -9.18 -0.03 1.50
C ARG A 20 -8.28 0.52 0.42
N ILE A 21 -8.60 0.23 -0.83
CA ILE A 21 -7.83 0.68 -1.98
C ILE A 21 -8.78 1.48 -2.88
N HIS A 22 -8.45 2.74 -3.16
CA HIS A 22 -9.07 3.48 -4.25
C HIS A 22 -8.18 3.38 -5.47
N ALA A 23 -8.77 2.98 -6.59
CA ALA A 23 -8.12 3.00 -7.88
C ALA A 23 -8.97 3.76 -8.89
N ASP A 24 -8.32 4.50 -9.77
CA ASP A 24 -8.92 5.10 -10.96
C ASP A 24 -9.16 4.01 -12.01
N GLY A 25 -10.34 4.02 -12.61
CA GLY A 25 -10.80 3.00 -13.56
C GLY A 25 -11.78 1.98 -12.98
N GLU A 26 -12.30 1.12 -13.85
CA GLU A 26 -13.30 0.11 -13.52
C GLU A 26 -12.66 -1.27 -13.31
N VAL A 27 -12.88 -1.85 -12.14
CA VAL A 27 -12.50 -3.25 -11.89
C VAL A 27 -13.51 -4.16 -12.59
N GLY A 28 -13.06 -4.83 -13.65
CA GLY A 28 -13.87 -5.82 -14.37
C GLY A 28 -14.28 -7.01 -13.50
N ALA A 29 -15.30 -7.75 -13.96
CA ALA A 29 -15.81 -8.93 -13.26
C ALA A 29 -14.75 -10.04 -13.09
N ASP A 30 -13.90 -10.24 -14.11
CA ASP A 30 -12.78 -11.19 -14.06
C ASP A 30 -11.78 -10.84 -12.96
N LEU A 31 -11.38 -9.57 -12.88
CA LEU A 31 -10.46 -9.08 -11.86
C LEU A 31 -11.08 -9.18 -10.45
N THR A 32 -12.37 -8.88 -10.32
CA THR A 32 -13.12 -9.05 -9.06
C THR A 32 -13.08 -10.49 -8.56
N ALA A 33 -13.18 -11.48 -9.46
CA ALA A 33 -13.09 -12.89 -9.11
C ALA A 33 -11.68 -13.29 -8.63
N GLU A 34 -10.62 -12.69 -9.20
CA GLU A 34 -9.23 -12.91 -8.80
C GLU A 34 -8.86 -12.26 -7.45
N LEU A 35 -9.60 -11.22 -7.05
CA LEU A 35 -9.35 -10.44 -5.83
C LEU A 35 -9.89 -11.11 -4.54
N GLY A 36 -10.49 -12.29 -4.65
CA GLY A 36 -10.62 -13.28 -3.58
C GLY A 36 -10.92 -12.74 -2.18
N GLY A 37 -12.12 -12.21 -1.95
CA GLY A 37 -12.56 -11.70 -0.64
C GLY A 37 -12.54 -10.18 -0.51
N LEU A 38 -11.98 -9.48 -1.48
CA LEU A 38 -12.16 -8.03 -1.63
C LEU A 38 -13.45 -7.73 -2.39
N VAL A 39 -14.21 -6.76 -1.89
CA VAL A 39 -15.41 -6.23 -2.52
C VAL A 39 -15.01 -5.00 -3.34
N ALA A 40 -15.12 -5.11 -4.67
CA ALA A 40 -15.00 -3.98 -5.58
C ALA A 40 -16.34 -3.24 -5.65
N THR A 41 -16.32 -1.94 -5.36
CA THR A 41 -17.47 -1.03 -5.44
C THR A 41 -17.14 0.08 -6.42
N PRO A 42 -17.83 0.18 -7.57
CA PRO A 42 -17.62 1.28 -8.50
C PRO A 42 -18.06 2.61 -7.85
N LEU A 43 -17.26 3.64 -8.06
CA LEU A 43 -17.46 5.02 -7.64
C LEU A 43 -17.50 5.93 -8.87
N ALA A 44 -17.93 7.18 -8.71
CA ALA A 44 -17.95 8.15 -9.81
C ALA A 44 -16.54 8.40 -10.39
N ASP A 45 -15.51 8.36 -9.53
CA ASP A 45 -14.11 8.65 -9.86
C ASP A 45 -13.21 7.39 -9.90
N GLY A 46 -13.80 6.20 -10.02
CA GLY A 46 -13.05 4.95 -10.14
C GLY A 46 -13.67 3.77 -9.40
N THR A 47 -12.87 2.97 -8.72
CA THR A 47 -13.31 1.80 -7.96
C THR A 47 -12.70 1.80 -6.55
N LEU A 48 -13.55 1.59 -5.55
CA LEU A 48 -13.15 1.29 -4.18
C LEU A 48 -13.14 -0.22 -3.95
N LEU A 49 -11.98 -0.74 -3.61
CA LEU A 49 -11.75 -2.12 -3.19
C LEU A 49 -11.64 -2.16 -1.67
N ARG A 50 -12.53 -2.91 -1.01
CA ARG A 50 -12.49 -3.06 0.45
C ARG A 50 -12.61 -4.52 0.85
N GLY A 51 -11.80 -4.94 1.81
CA GLY A 51 -11.93 -6.24 2.45
C GLY A 51 -10.72 -6.54 3.32
N THR A 52 -10.51 -7.82 3.59
CA THR A 52 -9.39 -8.30 4.40
C THR A 52 -8.49 -9.16 3.54
N VAL A 53 -7.19 -8.88 3.57
CA VAL A 53 -6.17 -9.76 3.01
C VAL A 53 -5.52 -10.58 4.10
N VAL A 54 -5.02 -11.77 3.76
CA VAL A 54 -4.41 -12.71 4.73
C VAL A 54 -3.12 -12.14 5.31
N ASP A 55 -2.30 -11.50 4.49
CA ASP A 55 -0.99 -10.97 4.86
C ASP A 55 -0.48 -9.92 3.85
N ALA A 56 0.74 -9.41 4.08
CA ALA A 56 1.36 -8.41 3.22
C ALA A 56 1.69 -8.92 1.81
N ALA A 57 1.99 -10.22 1.61
CA ALA A 57 2.25 -10.78 0.29
C ALA A 57 0.97 -10.84 -0.55
N GLU A 58 -0.16 -11.17 0.08
CA GLU A 58 -1.46 -11.07 -0.61
C GLU A 58 -1.81 -9.63 -1.00
N LEU A 59 -1.47 -8.65 -0.15
CA LEU A 59 -1.61 -7.23 -0.48
C LEU A 59 -0.77 -6.84 -1.70
N TRP A 60 0.51 -7.22 -1.73
CA TRP A 60 1.39 -6.98 -2.88
C TRP A 60 0.82 -7.62 -4.15
N GLY A 61 0.36 -8.87 -4.06
CA GLY A 61 -0.29 -9.56 -5.18
C GLY A 61 -1.54 -8.82 -5.70
N VAL A 62 -2.35 -8.23 -4.82
CA VAL A 62 -3.49 -7.39 -5.21
C VAL A 62 -3.02 -6.14 -5.95
N LEU A 63 -2.03 -5.42 -5.43
CA LEU A 63 -1.49 -4.21 -6.06
C LEU A 63 -0.95 -4.48 -7.47
N HIS A 64 -0.18 -5.56 -7.65
CA HIS A 64 0.34 -5.97 -8.96
C HIS A 64 -0.76 -6.33 -9.95
N ARG A 65 -1.86 -6.96 -9.50
CA ARG A 65 -3.01 -7.25 -10.36
C ARG A 65 -3.71 -5.97 -10.82
N LEU A 66 -3.87 -4.99 -9.92
CA LEU A 66 -4.46 -3.69 -10.26
C LEU A 66 -3.60 -2.96 -11.30
N HIS A 67 -2.29 -2.90 -11.10
CA HIS A 67 -1.35 -2.31 -12.06
C HIS A 67 -1.40 -3.01 -13.42
N ARG A 68 -1.38 -4.35 -13.42
CA ARG A 68 -1.45 -5.15 -14.65
C ARG A 68 -2.77 -4.95 -15.41
N ALA A 69 -3.85 -4.67 -14.70
CA ALA A 69 -5.14 -4.32 -15.29
C ALA A 69 -5.19 -2.87 -15.83
N GLY A 70 -4.12 -2.08 -15.63
CA GLY A 70 -4.06 -0.68 -16.02
C GLY A 70 -4.82 0.26 -15.09
N LEU A 71 -5.14 -0.18 -13.87
CA LEU A 71 -5.81 0.64 -12.86
C LEU A 71 -4.79 1.51 -12.13
N ARG A 72 -5.13 2.79 -11.95
CA ARG A 72 -4.22 3.74 -11.29
C ARG A 72 -4.50 3.78 -9.81
N LEU A 73 -3.52 3.43 -8.99
CA LEU A 73 -3.69 3.50 -7.54
C LEU A 73 -3.79 4.96 -7.08
N ARG A 74 -4.89 5.31 -6.40
CA ARG A 74 -5.10 6.65 -5.82
C ARG A 74 -4.80 6.64 -4.33
N SER A 75 -5.32 5.66 -3.61
CA SER A 75 -5.02 5.50 -2.19
C SER A 75 -5.06 4.03 -1.79
N LEU A 76 -4.27 3.70 -0.78
CA LEU A 76 -4.32 2.46 -0.04
C LEU A 76 -4.26 2.81 1.44
N GLU A 77 -5.22 2.34 2.19
CA GLU A 77 -5.27 2.54 3.64
C GLU A 77 -5.46 1.20 4.31
N ARG A 78 -4.62 0.95 5.32
CA ARG A 78 -4.88 -0.10 6.30
C ARG A 78 -5.53 0.57 7.50
N PRO A 79 -6.87 0.52 7.64
CA PRO A 79 -7.51 0.95 8.87
C PRO A 79 -6.95 0.11 10.02
N CYS A 80 -5.98 0.68 10.73
CA CYS A 80 -5.53 0.14 11.99
C CYS A 80 -6.75 0.20 12.93
N ALA A 81 -7.00 -0.86 13.71
CA ALA A 81 -8.05 -0.86 14.72
C ALA A 81 -7.76 0.26 15.75
N GLY A 82 -8.28 1.44 15.48
CA GLY A 82 -8.04 2.69 16.18
C GLY A 82 -8.76 3.80 15.41
N PRO A 83 -9.31 4.82 16.10
CA PRO A 83 -10.07 5.87 15.44
C PRO A 83 -9.19 6.53 14.38
N ALA A 84 -9.67 6.54 13.14
CA ALA A 84 -9.02 7.24 12.04
C ALA A 84 -8.74 8.68 12.47
N PRO A 85 -7.50 9.19 12.35
CA PRO A 85 -7.31 10.62 12.39
C PRO A 85 -7.99 11.16 11.13
N ASP A 86 -9.05 11.92 11.36
CA ASP A 86 -9.71 12.81 10.42
C ASP A 86 -8.63 13.71 9.78
N HIS A 87 -8.01 13.24 8.69
CA HIS A 87 -7.26 14.10 7.80
C HIS A 87 -8.22 14.54 6.71
N ALA A 88 -9.20 15.34 7.12
CA ALA A 88 -9.77 16.36 6.25
C ALA A 88 -8.66 17.39 5.98
N GLY A 89 -7.78 17.09 5.03
CA GLY A 89 -6.99 18.13 4.37
C GLY A 89 -7.94 18.97 3.52
N PRO A 90 -7.84 20.31 3.55
CA PRO A 90 -8.63 21.15 2.67
C PRO A 90 -8.25 20.88 1.22
N ASP A 91 -9.24 20.35 0.50
CA ASP A 91 -9.41 20.43 -0.95
C ASP A 91 -8.99 21.83 -1.45
N SER A 92 -7.82 21.88 -2.07
CA SER A 92 -7.29 23.06 -2.74
C SER A 92 -6.24 22.57 -3.72
N GLU A 93 -6.69 21.94 -4.81
CA GLU A 93 -5.85 21.62 -5.98
C GLU A 93 -5.52 22.93 -6.74
N PRO A 94 -4.24 23.33 -6.86
CA PRO A 94 -3.81 24.31 -7.86
C PRO A 94 -3.61 23.55 -9.18
N PRO A 95 -4.12 24.05 -10.31
CA PRO A 95 -3.99 23.34 -11.58
C PRO A 95 -2.52 23.35 -12.04
N GLY A 96 -1.87 22.18 -12.02
CA GLY A 96 -0.56 21.94 -12.65
C GLY A 96 0.57 21.50 -11.72
N GLU A 97 0.30 21.08 -10.48
CA GLU A 97 1.34 20.49 -9.62
C GLU A 97 1.67 19.04 -10.02
N PRO A 98 2.93 18.61 -9.87
CA PRO A 98 3.32 17.22 -10.13
C PRO A 98 2.61 16.29 -9.14
N LEU A 99 2.05 15.17 -9.63
CA LEU A 99 1.46 14.14 -8.76
C LEU A 99 2.45 13.78 -7.64
N LEU A 100 2.03 13.90 -6.39
CA LEU A 100 2.82 13.56 -5.22
C LEU A 100 2.33 12.24 -4.64
N ALA A 101 3.21 11.24 -4.64
CA ALA A 101 2.97 9.98 -3.95
C ALA A 101 3.56 10.04 -2.55
N ARG A 102 2.73 9.69 -1.57
CA ARG A 102 3.10 9.44 -0.19
C ARG A 102 2.91 7.97 0.12
N VAL A 103 3.98 7.29 0.51
CA VAL A 103 3.96 5.87 0.90
C VAL A 103 4.38 5.74 2.35
N GLU A 104 3.61 5.03 3.15
CA GLU A 104 3.92 4.74 4.54
C GLU A 104 4.24 3.27 4.70
N VAL A 105 5.39 2.98 5.31
CA VAL A 105 5.84 1.62 5.63
C VAL A 105 5.98 1.46 7.13
N ASP A 106 5.72 0.25 7.62
CA ASP A 106 5.94 -0.11 9.01
C ASP A 106 7.44 -0.19 9.34
N GLY A 107 7.81 0.27 10.53
CA GLY A 107 9.16 0.17 11.04
C GLY A 107 10.09 1.32 10.65
N HIS A 108 11.35 1.12 11.04
CA HIS A 108 12.43 2.10 10.93
C HIS A 108 13.24 1.85 9.65
N ALA A 109 12.69 2.24 8.51
CA ALA A 109 13.28 1.96 7.19
C ALA A 109 13.96 3.17 6.54
N ALA A 110 13.85 4.37 7.15
CA ALA A 110 14.29 5.62 6.53
C ALA A 110 15.73 5.59 6.01
N GLY A 111 16.67 5.05 6.79
CA GLY A 111 18.08 4.98 6.38
C GLY A 111 18.34 4.10 5.16
N VAL A 112 17.63 2.97 5.03
CA VAL A 112 17.77 2.05 3.89
C VAL A 112 17.06 2.62 2.66
N VAL A 113 15.84 3.12 2.88
CA VAL A 113 14.99 3.72 1.86
C VAL A 113 15.65 4.94 1.23
N SER A 114 16.18 5.89 2.01
CA SER A 114 16.81 7.10 1.46
C SER A 114 18.02 6.80 0.59
N VAL A 115 18.75 5.71 0.86
CA VAL A 115 19.92 5.31 0.06
C VAL A 115 19.49 4.75 -1.30
N ILE A 116 18.39 3.99 -1.35
CA ILE A 116 17.92 3.30 -2.55
C ILE A 116 17.07 4.22 -3.41
N LEU A 117 16.17 4.98 -2.78
CA LEU A 117 15.15 5.77 -3.47
C LEU A 117 15.55 7.21 -3.72
N GLY A 118 16.74 7.65 -3.27
CA GLY A 118 17.55 8.82 -3.66
C GLY A 118 16.87 10.20 -3.88
N ALA A 119 15.82 10.25 -4.68
CA ALA A 119 14.97 11.39 -4.99
C ALA A 119 13.69 11.49 -4.13
N ALA A 120 13.42 10.53 -3.25
CA ALA A 120 12.29 10.59 -2.32
C ALA A 120 12.65 11.35 -1.03
N ASP A 121 11.78 12.26 -0.60
CA ASP A 121 11.80 12.85 0.73
C ASP A 121 11.33 11.79 1.74
N VAL A 122 12.20 11.39 2.66
CA VAL A 122 11.90 10.32 3.62
C VAL A 122 11.82 10.91 5.02
N TYR A 123 10.65 10.78 5.63
CA TYR A 123 10.35 11.22 6.97
C TYR A 123 10.20 10.01 7.88
N GLN A 124 10.99 9.97 8.93
CA GLN A 124 10.85 8.96 9.95
C GLN A 124 9.87 9.41 11.03
N ASN A 125 8.78 8.68 11.19
CA ASN A 125 7.74 8.97 12.18
C ASN A 125 7.39 7.70 12.97
N PRO A 126 8.18 7.36 14.01
CA PRO A 126 8.04 6.10 14.73
C PRO A 126 6.59 5.88 15.21
N PRO A 127 6.01 4.69 15.00
CA PRO A 127 6.65 3.44 14.58
C PRO A 127 6.75 3.21 13.05
N SER A 128 6.49 4.20 12.20
CA SER A 128 6.50 4.07 10.73
C SER A 128 7.50 4.99 10.03
N THR A 129 7.73 4.73 8.75
CA THR A 129 8.50 5.60 7.86
C THR A 129 7.61 6.05 6.71
N THR A 130 7.56 7.36 6.47
CA THR A 130 6.81 7.98 5.38
C THR A 130 7.76 8.40 4.29
N LEU A 131 7.51 7.99 3.06
CA LEU A 131 8.19 8.42 1.86
C LEU A 131 7.27 9.38 1.10
N VAL A 132 7.82 10.47 0.60
CA VAL A 132 7.12 11.43 -0.27
C VAL A 132 7.97 11.64 -1.51
N PHE A 133 7.41 11.42 -2.69
CA PHE A 133 8.12 11.58 -3.94
C PHE A 133 7.19 12.04 -5.04
N ARG A 134 7.76 12.67 -6.07
CA ARG A 134 7.01 13.12 -7.24
C ARG A 134 6.90 11.98 -8.24
N LEU A 135 5.69 11.71 -8.69
CA LEU A 135 5.42 10.77 -9.76
C LEU A 135 5.60 11.50 -11.10
N GLY A 136 6.63 11.09 -11.85
CA GLY A 136 6.80 11.53 -13.24
C GLY A 136 5.89 10.77 -14.20
N THR A 137 5.51 9.54 -13.83
CA THR A 137 4.64 8.63 -14.57
C THR A 137 3.85 7.77 -13.58
N GLU A 138 2.80 7.11 -14.07
CA GLU A 138 1.99 6.18 -13.27
C GLU A 138 2.80 4.95 -12.82
N ASP A 139 3.73 4.49 -13.66
CA ASP A 139 4.62 3.37 -13.34
C ASP A 139 5.64 3.70 -12.25
N ALA A 140 6.00 4.98 -12.08
CA ALA A 140 6.98 5.39 -11.07
C ALA A 140 6.52 5.01 -9.65
N LEU A 141 5.21 5.00 -9.38
CA LEU A 141 4.68 4.53 -8.10
C LEU A 141 4.97 3.04 -7.92
N PHE A 142 4.66 2.24 -8.93
CA PHE A 142 4.83 0.79 -8.88
C PHE A 142 6.31 0.36 -8.85
N GLU A 143 7.22 1.12 -9.45
CA GLU A 143 8.66 0.91 -9.31
C GLU A 143 9.14 1.10 -7.86
N VAL A 144 8.64 2.14 -7.17
CA VAL A 144 8.93 2.34 -5.75
C VAL A 144 8.33 1.22 -4.91
N LEU A 145 7.09 0.83 -5.22
CA LEU A 145 6.39 -0.26 -4.54
C LEU A 145 7.13 -1.60 -4.67
N ASP A 146 7.60 -1.96 -5.87
CA ASP A 146 8.41 -3.15 -6.12
C ASP A 146 9.72 -3.13 -5.32
N THR A 147 10.37 -1.97 -5.24
CA THR A 147 11.56 -1.78 -4.40
C THR A 147 11.25 -2.01 -2.92
N LEU A 148 10.11 -1.51 -2.42
CA LEU A 148 9.70 -1.72 -1.03
C LEU A 148 9.33 -3.17 -0.74
N GLU A 149 8.76 -3.87 -1.73
CA GLU A 149 8.48 -5.31 -1.67
C GLU A 149 9.77 -6.13 -1.59
N ASP A 150 10.78 -5.83 -2.42
CA ASP A 150 12.10 -6.49 -2.40
C ASP A 150 12.80 -6.34 -1.04
N LEU A 151 12.63 -5.17 -0.41
CA LEU A 151 13.11 -4.89 0.94
C LEU A 151 12.30 -5.59 2.05
N ALA A 152 11.27 -6.35 1.69
CA ALA A 152 10.33 -7.00 2.59
C ALA A 152 9.68 -6.02 3.58
N LEU A 153 9.49 -4.76 3.15
CA LEU A 153 8.84 -3.74 3.96
C LEU A 153 7.33 -3.91 3.92
N THR A 154 6.72 -3.74 5.08
CA THR A 154 5.27 -3.86 5.20
C THR A 154 4.61 -2.52 4.91
N LEU A 155 3.84 -2.44 3.82
CA LEU A 155 3.05 -1.25 3.52
C LEU A 155 1.99 -1.00 4.58
N ARG A 156 1.93 0.25 5.05
CA ARG A 156 0.91 0.75 5.97
C ARG A 156 -0.15 1.57 5.25
N GLY A 157 0.27 2.39 4.29
CA GLY A 157 -0.63 3.23 3.52
C GLY A 157 0.05 3.81 2.29
N ILE A 158 -0.75 4.22 1.31
CA ILE A 158 -0.32 4.92 0.11
C ILE A 158 -1.36 6.01 -0.16
N HIS A 159 -0.91 7.19 -0.52
CA HIS A 159 -1.77 8.28 -0.94
C HIS A 159 -1.13 9.00 -2.12
N VAL A 160 -1.90 9.20 -3.17
CA VAL A 160 -1.46 9.90 -4.38
C VAL A 160 -2.32 11.15 -4.53
N ASP A 161 -1.69 12.29 -4.28
CA ASP A 161 -2.26 13.64 -4.43
C ASP A 161 -1.88 14.17 -5.82
N GLY A 162 -2.79 14.82 -6.53
CA GLY A 162 -2.56 15.25 -7.90
C GLY A 162 -3.60 16.24 -8.39
#